data_AF-A0A0M3IQJ6-F1
#
_entry.id   AF-A0A0M3IQJ6-F1
#
_cell.length_a   1.000
_cell.length_b   1.000
_cell.length_c   1.000
_cell.angle_alpha   90.00
_cell.angle_beta   90.00
_cell.angle_gamma   90.00
#
_symmetry.space_group_name_H-M   'P 1'
#
loop_
_entity.id
_entity.type
_entity.pdbx_description
1 polymer ?
#
loop_
_entity_poly.entity_id
_entity_poly.type
_entity_poly.pdbx_seq_one_letter_code
_entity_poly.pdbx_strand_id
1 'polypeptide(L)'
;MLKVLLLCGLIALAQCGILDDIKGTASDVGEFFSNKFNDFKSLFANNESELEKNVQRVKDLLATIQEKAGSLRPIASDAQKTALDKVDEMSGEVDQFQQKLKSEVGQTFEQKKAEWEKLLQRLFQTEGLQQLVNLVQGKTNGVAPIFASMFSLMVPVLLILRH
;
A
#
# COMPACT_ATOMS: atom_id res chain seq x y z
N MET A 1 -44.77 20.95 -10.92
CA MET A 1 -45.18 19.67 -10.33
C MET A 1 -43.98 18.73 -10.32
N LEU A 2 -43.79 18.04 -9.19
CA LEU A 2 -43.13 16.73 -9.06
C LEU A 2 -41.59 16.62 -9.23
N LYS A 3 -40.92 16.65 -8.07
CA LYS A 3 -39.91 15.68 -7.58
C LYS A 3 -38.82 15.21 -8.56
N VAL A 4 -37.64 15.80 -8.43
CA VAL A 4 -36.36 15.08 -8.46
C VAL A 4 -35.59 15.56 -7.22
N LEU A 5 -35.89 15.02 -6.04
CA LEU A 5 -35.02 14.06 -5.34
C LEU A 5 -33.53 14.40 -5.58
N LEU A 6 -32.90 15.18 -4.70
CA LEU A 6 -32.22 14.63 -3.53
C LEU A 6 -31.30 13.46 -3.92
N LEU A 7 -30.12 13.77 -4.47
CA LEU A 7 -28.87 12.99 -4.27
C LEU A 7 -27.66 13.66 -4.94
N CYS A 8 -27.31 14.88 -4.54
CA CYS A 8 -25.91 15.32 -4.59
C CYS A 8 -25.50 15.72 -3.17
N GLY A 9 -25.85 14.86 -2.22
CA GLY A 9 -25.23 14.86 -0.91
C GLY A 9 -23.78 14.47 -1.10
N LEU A 10 -22.90 15.31 -0.58
CA LEU A 10 -21.54 14.95 -0.18
C LEU A 10 -20.77 14.20 -1.28
N ILE A 11 -20.15 14.95 -2.18
CA ILE A 11 -18.75 14.64 -2.50
C ILE A 11 -17.96 14.96 -1.23
N ALA A 12 -18.17 14.15 -0.18
CA ALA A 12 -17.10 13.86 0.71
C ALA A 12 -16.03 13.31 -0.24
N LEU A 13 -14.90 14.01 -0.30
CA LEU A 13 -13.64 13.47 -0.77
C LEU A 13 -13.25 12.34 0.19
N ALA A 14 -14.08 11.31 0.29
CA ALA A 14 -13.65 10.01 0.66
C ALA A 14 -12.85 9.56 -0.56
N GLN A 15 -11.56 9.86 -0.54
CA GLN A 15 -10.60 8.80 -0.74
C GLN A 15 -10.99 7.68 0.25
N CYS A 16 -12.08 6.94 -0.02
CA CYS A 16 -12.22 5.55 0.39
C CYS A 16 -11.16 4.85 -0.42
N GLY A 17 -9.92 5.10 0.00
CA GLY A 17 -8.74 4.57 -0.63
C GLY A 17 -8.83 3.07 -0.50
N ILE A 18 -8.03 2.40 -1.30
CA ILE A 18 -7.80 0.97 -1.19
C ILE A 18 -7.56 0.54 0.28
N LEU A 19 -7.08 1.44 1.13
CA LEU A 19 -6.96 1.32 2.59
C LEU A 19 -8.26 1.16 3.40
N ASP A 20 -9.42 1.60 2.91
CA ASP A 20 -10.71 1.50 3.64
C ASP A 20 -11.32 0.09 3.54
N ASP A 21 -11.15 -0.59 2.40
CA ASP A 21 -11.40 -2.03 2.26
C ASP A 21 -10.50 -2.85 3.22
N ILE A 22 -9.25 -2.41 3.40
CA ILE A 22 -8.26 -3.06 4.29
C ILE A 22 -8.65 -2.92 5.76
N LYS A 23 -9.31 -1.82 6.16
CA LYS A 23 -9.76 -1.64 7.56
C LYS A 23 -10.80 -2.67 7.98
N GLY A 24 -11.54 -3.25 7.02
CA GLY A 24 -12.58 -4.26 7.28
C GLY A 24 -12.04 -5.66 7.61
N THR A 25 -10.90 -6.05 7.04
CA THR A 25 -10.33 -7.41 7.17
C THR A 25 -8.92 -7.46 7.79
N ALA A 26 -8.16 -6.35 7.73
CA ALA A 26 -6.78 -6.22 8.18
C ALA A 26 -6.54 -4.89 8.92
N SER A 27 -7.45 -4.57 9.84
CA SER A 27 -7.53 -3.28 10.55
C SER A 27 -6.20 -2.78 11.14
N ASP A 28 -5.36 -3.67 11.71
CA ASP A 28 -4.04 -3.30 12.27
C ASP A 28 -3.04 -2.89 11.19
N VAL A 29 -3.09 -3.51 10.00
CA VAL A 29 -2.17 -3.22 8.88
C VAL A 29 -2.55 -1.90 8.23
N GLY A 30 -3.84 -1.72 7.94
CA GLY A 30 -4.37 -0.47 7.42
C GLY A 30 -4.10 0.71 8.35
N GLU A 31 -4.36 0.56 9.66
CA GLU A 31 -4.08 1.59 10.66
C GLU A 31 -2.58 1.87 10.78
N PHE A 32 -1.74 0.83 10.82
CA PHE A 32 -0.29 0.99 10.92
C PHE A 32 0.26 1.73 9.72
N PHE A 33 0.00 1.26 8.50
CA PHE A 33 0.53 1.90 7.29
C PHE A 33 -0.10 3.26 6.98
N SER A 34 -1.28 3.58 7.52
CA SER A 34 -1.88 4.91 7.35
C SER A 34 -1.36 5.93 8.37
N ASN A 35 -1.23 5.53 9.65
CA ASN A 35 -1.07 6.48 10.75
C ASN A 35 0.26 6.34 11.51
N LYS A 36 0.87 5.15 11.52
CA LYS A 36 2.06 4.85 12.34
C LYS A 36 3.32 4.65 11.50
N PHE A 37 3.16 4.31 10.22
CA PHE A 37 4.25 4.12 9.29
C PHE A 37 4.77 5.47 8.80
N ASN A 38 5.98 5.81 9.23
CA ASN A 38 6.72 6.96 8.71
C ASN A 38 7.72 6.51 7.63
N ASP A 39 8.48 5.46 7.93
CA ASP A 39 9.48 4.85 7.05
C ASP A 39 9.63 3.35 7.37
N PHE A 40 10.45 2.64 6.60
CA PHE A 40 10.72 1.22 6.82
C PHE A 40 11.31 0.90 8.21
N LYS A 41 11.95 1.86 8.90
CA LYS A 41 12.45 1.65 10.26
C LYS A 41 11.32 1.56 11.29
N SER A 42 10.13 2.03 10.94
CA SER A 42 8.92 1.83 11.76
C SER A 42 8.56 0.33 11.90
N LEU A 43 9.12 -0.53 11.04
CA LEU A 43 8.99 -1.99 11.09
C LEU A 43 10.15 -2.67 11.83
N PHE A 44 11.11 -1.93 12.39
CA PHE A 44 12.14 -2.51 13.25
C PHE A 44 11.52 -3.05 14.52
N ALA A 45 12.06 -4.15 15.02
CA ALA A 45 11.53 -4.85 16.18
C ALA A 45 12.46 -4.69 17.39
N ASN A 46 11.86 -4.57 18.58
CA ASN A 46 12.59 -4.55 19.84
C ASN A 46 12.50 -5.87 20.62
N ASN A 47 11.66 -6.80 20.18
CA ASN A 47 11.48 -8.13 20.76
C ASN A 47 10.90 -9.10 19.71
N GLU A 48 10.86 -10.41 20.02
CA GLU A 48 10.36 -11.43 19.09
C GLU A 48 8.89 -11.22 18.70
N SER A 49 8.04 -10.79 19.65
CA SER A 49 6.62 -10.55 19.36
C SER A 49 6.41 -9.41 18.36
N GLU A 50 7.15 -8.30 18.52
CA GLU A 50 7.15 -7.20 17.56
C GLU A 50 7.69 -7.62 16.20
N LEU A 51 8.72 -8.47 16.18
CA LEU A 51 9.30 -8.98 14.94
C LEU A 51 8.27 -9.79 14.15
N GLU A 52 7.64 -10.77 14.78
CA GLU A 52 6.58 -11.57 14.14
C GLU A 52 5.43 -10.70 13.65
N LYS A 53 5.01 -9.72 14.46
CA LYS A 53 3.95 -8.79 14.09
C LYS A 53 4.34 -7.93 12.89
N ASN A 54 5.56 -7.41 12.86
CA ASN A 54 6.04 -6.57 11.76
C ASN A 54 6.24 -7.36 10.46
N VAL A 55 6.71 -8.60 10.55
CA VAL A 55 6.76 -9.54 9.41
C VAL A 55 5.37 -9.74 8.84
N GLN A 56 4.38 -10.01 9.70
CA GLN A 56 3.00 -10.22 9.26
C GLN A 56 2.43 -8.95 8.60
N ARG A 57 2.70 -7.76 9.14
CA ARG A 57 2.28 -6.48 8.54
C ARG A 57 2.81 -6.29 7.12
N VAL A 58 4.09 -6.57 6.88
CA VAL A 58 4.67 -6.44 5.53
C VAL A 58 4.06 -7.47 4.58
N LYS A 59 3.87 -8.70 5.04
CA LYS A 59 3.22 -9.77 4.26
C LYS A 59 1.79 -9.38 3.86
N ASP A 60 0.99 -8.89 4.79
CA ASP A 60 -0.39 -8.48 4.53
C ASP A 60 -0.45 -7.25 3.61
N LEU A 61 0.50 -6.31 3.76
CA LEU A 61 0.65 -5.18 2.84
C LEU A 61 0.92 -5.68 1.41
N LEU A 62 1.90 -6.57 1.23
CA LEU A 62 2.27 -7.10 -0.08
C LEU A 62 1.12 -7.88 -0.70
N ALA A 63 0.44 -8.74 0.07
CA ALA A 63 -0.74 -9.47 -0.38
C ALA A 63 -1.86 -8.52 -0.84
N THR A 64 -2.08 -7.42 -0.10
CA THR A 64 -3.08 -6.43 -0.50
C THR A 64 -2.67 -5.71 -1.80
N ILE A 65 -1.40 -5.31 -1.90
CA ILE A 65 -0.89 -4.67 -3.12
C ILE A 65 -1.05 -5.62 -4.31
N GLN A 66 -0.76 -6.91 -4.14
CA GLN A 66 -0.91 -7.94 -5.15
C GLN A 66 -2.38 -8.09 -5.58
N GLU A 67 -3.31 -8.20 -4.62
CA GLU A 67 -4.75 -8.28 -4.87
C GLU A 67 -5.26 -7.06 -5.64
N LYS A 68 -4.77 -5.87 -5.28
CA LYS A 68 -5.19 -4.59 -5.87
C LYS A 68 -4.28 -4.16 -7.03
N ALA A 69 -3.31 -4.97 -7.44
CA ALA A 69 -2.32 -4.61 -8.46
C ALA A 69 -2.98 -4.23 -9.79
N GLY A 70 -4.04 -4.94 -10.18
CA GLY A 70 -4.83 -4.64 -11.37
C GLY A 70 -5.46 -3.23 -11.36
N SER A 71 -5.83 -2.72 -10.18
CA SER A 71 -6.38 -1.37 -10.00
C SER A 71 -5.31 -0.30 -9.79
N LEU A 72 -4.15 -0.68 -9.24
CA LEU A 72 -3.02 0.22 -8.99
C LEU A 72 -2.20 0.49 -10.27
N ARG A 73 -2.04 -0.52 -11.14
CA ARG A 73 -1.19 -0.44 -12.35
C ARG A 73 -1.55 0.69 -13.32
N PRO A 74 -2.83 1.04 -13.58
CA PRO A 74 -3.19 2.14 -14.47
C PRO A 74 -2.84 3.54 -13.93
N ILE A 75 -2.83 3.70 -12.61
CA ILE A 75 -2.56 4.98 -11.92
C ILE A 75 -1.11 5.10 -11.42
N ALA A 76 -0.36 3.99 -11.45
CA ALA A 76 1.04 3.92 -11.07
C ALA A 76 1.96 4.61 -12.10
N SER A 77 2.99 5.29 -11.60
CA SER A 77 4.17 5.68 -12.39
C SER A 77 4.97 4.46 -12.85
N ASP A 78 5.90 4.64 -13.80
CA ASP A 78 6.71 3.52 -14.32
C ASP A 78 7.60 2.87 -13.25
N ALA A 79 8.11 3.67 -12.30
CA ALA A 79 8.83 3.17 -11.14
C ALA A 79 7.93 2.32 -10.23
N GLN A 80 6.68 2.75 -10.00
CA GLN A 80 5.71 2.00 -9.21
C GLN A 80 5.22 0.74 -9.94
N LYS A 81 5.08 0.76 -11.27
CA LYS A 81 4.78 -0.44 -12.06
C LYS A 81 5.90 -1.47 -11.97
N THR A 82 7.15 -1.02 -12.06
CA THR A 82 8.33 -1.88 -11.87
C THR A 82 8.33 -2.51 -10.48
N ALA A 83 7.99 -1.74 -9.45
CA ALA A 83 7.84 -2.27 -8.10
C ALA A 83 6.65 -3.23 -7.98
N LEU A 84 5.51 -2.94 -8.62
CA LEU A 84 4.34 -3.83 -8.66
C LEU A 84 4.69 -5.18 -9.29
N ASP A 85 5.47 -5.18 -10.38
CA ASP A 85 5.90 -6.41 -11.06
C ASP A 85 6.84 -7.27 -10.19
N LYS A 86 7.42 -6.70 -9.11
CA LYS A 86 8.26 -7.39 -8.14
C LYS A 86 7.53 -7.81 -6.85
N VAL A 87 6.25 -7.51 -6.70
CA VAL A 87 5.50 -7.79 -5.45
C VAL A 87 5.48 -9.29 -5.12
N ASP A 88 5.42 -10.14 -6.14
CA ASP A 88 5.47 -11.60 -5.95
C ASP A 88 6.83 -12.06 -5.41
N GLU A 89 7.93 -11.48 -5.93
CA GLU A 89 9.30 -11.75 -5.46
C GLU A 89 9.49 -11.25 -4.01
N MET A 90 9.08 -10.01 -3.74
CA MET A 90 9.07 -9.44 -2.38
C MET A 90 8.30 -10.31 -1.38
N SER A 91 7.13 -10.81 -1.80
CA SER A 91 6.31 -11.69 -0.96
C SER A 91 7.02 -13.00 -0.66
N GLY A 92 7.70 -13.57 -1.66
CA GLY A 92 8.53 -14.75 -1.52
C GLY A 92 9.68 -14.54 -0.51
N GLU A 93 10.37 -13.40 -0.55
CA GLU A 93 11.45 -13.11 0.41
C GLU A 93 10.93 -13.00 1.85
N VAL A 94 9.79 -12.34 2.05
CA VAL A 94 9.14 -12.20 3.38
C VAL A 94 8.66 -13.56 3.89
N ASP A 95 8.10 -14.40 3.03
CA ASP A 95 7.68 -15.76 3.39
C ASP A 95 8.87 -16.65 3.77
N GLN A 96 9.99 -16.56 3.04
CA GLN A 96 11.22 -17.27 3.39
C GLN A 96 11.75 -16.83 4.76
N PHE A 97 11.75 -15.52 5.05
CA PHE A 97 12.13 -15.02 6.36
C PHE A 97 11.18 -15.51 7.46
N GLN A 98 9.87 -15.47 7.23
CA GLN A 98 8.87 -15.98 8.19
C GLN A 98 9.05 -17.48 8.47
N GLN A 99 9.39 -18.28 7.44
CA GLN A 99 9.70 -19.70 7.62
C GLN A 99 10.96 -19.90 8.45
N LYS A 100 12.03 -19.14 8.17
CA LYS A 100 13.27 -19.19 8.96
C LYS A 100 13.05 -18.89 10.44
N LEU A 101 12.22 -17.89 10.77
CA LEU A 101 11.86 -17.58 12.16
C LEU A 101 11.30 -18.80 12.91
N LYS A 102 10.54 -19.65 12.21
CA LYS A 102 9.88 -20.84 12.78
C LYS A 102 10.78 -22.07 12.80
N SER A 103 11.73 -22.18 11.86
CA SER A 103 12.54 -23.38 11.66
C SER A 103 13.94 -23.32 12.29
N GLU A 104 14.53 -22.14 12.42
CA GLU A 104 15.92 -22.00 12.92
C GLU A 104 15.95 -21.96 14.46
N VAL A 105 15.93 -23.16 15.04
CA VAL A 105 16.18 -23.36 16.48
C VAL A 105 17.63 -22.97 16.78
N GLY A 106 17.82 -21.90 17.55
CA GLY A 106 19.13 -21.45 18.04
C GLY A 106 19.59 -20.08 17.55
N GLN A 107 18.91 -19.46 16.59
CA GLN A 107 19.19 -18.05 16.27
C GLN A 107 18.74 -17.13 17.42
N THR A 108 19.57 -16.14 17.75
CA THR A 108 19.21 -15.12 18.73
C THR A 108 18.26 -14.09 18.09
N PHE A 109 17.49 -13.41 18.93
CA PHE A 109 16.66 -12.30 18.49
C PHE A 109 17.46 -11.25 17.70
N GLU A 110 18.68 -10.90 18.12
CA GLU A 110 19.52 -9.92 17.44
C GLU A 110 19.92 -10.35 16.02
N GLN A 111 20.13 -11.65 15.78
CA GLN A 111 20.42 -12.18 14.45
C GLN A 111 19.19 -12.06 13.55
N LYS A 112 18.03 -12.53 14.04
CA LYS A 112 16.74 -12.43 13.32
C LYS A 112 16.39 -10.98 13.00
N LYS A 113 16.60 -10.08 13.97
CA LYS A 113 16.41 -8.63 13.82
C LYS A 113 17.33 -8.06 12.74
N ALA A 114 18.62 -8.35 12.78
CA ALA A 114 19.55 -7.84 11.78
C ALA A 114 19.24 -8.34 10.35
N GLU A 115 18.79 -9.60 10.21
CA GLU A 115 18.30 -10.13 8.94
C GLU A 115 17.02 -9.43 8.48
N TRP A 116 16.07 -9.21 9.39
CA TRP A 116 14.84 -8.48 9.12
C TRP A 116 15.10 -7.05 8.66
N GLU A 117 15.97 -6.32 9.35
CA GLU A 117 16.32 -4.94 8.98
C GLU A 117 16.96 -4.86 7.58
N LYS A 118 17.83 -5.83 7.24
CA LYS A 118 18.42 -5.96 5.89
C LYS A 118 17.36 -6.26 4.84
N LEU A 119 16.42 -7.15 5.15
CA LEU A 119 15.32 -7.48 4.25
C LEU A 119 14.45 -6.25 4.00
N LEU A 120 14.01 -5.57 5.07
CA LEU A 120 13.27 -4.31 4.96
C LEU A 120 13.99 -3.27 4.12
N GLN A 121 15.31 -3.12 4.32
CA GLN A 121 16.09 -2.19 3.52
C GLN A 121 16.04 -2.54 2.03
N ARG A 122 16.20 -3.82 1.67
CA ARG A 122 16.08 -4.28 0.28
C ARG A 122 14.69 -4.03 -0.28
N LEU A 123 13.64 -4.49 0.40
CA LEU A 123 12.25 -4.38 -0.08
C LEU A 123 11.85 -2.91 -0.29
N PHE A 124 12.12 -2.05 0.71
CA PHE A 124 11.67 -0.66 0.67
C PHE A 124 12.57 0.26 -0.18
N GLN A 125 13.90 0.08 -0.17
CA GLN A 125 14.82 0.96 -0.87
C GLN A 125 15.21 0.45 -2.26
N THR A 126 15.43 -0.86 -2.41
CA THR A 126 15.92 -1.46 -3.66
C THR A 126 14.78 -1.92 -4.56
N GLU A 127 13.77 -2.58 -3.99
CA GLU A 127 12.67 -3.17 -4.76
C GLU A 127 11.47 -2.23 -4.93
N GLY A 128 11.46 -1.12 -4.19
CA GLY A 128 10.53 -0.03 -4.39
C GLY A 128 9.21 -0.18 -3.62
N LEU A 129 9.16 -1.03 -2.59
CA LEU A 129 7.96 -1.17 -1.74
C LEU A 129 7.53 0.17 -1.12
N GLN A 130 8.48 1.08 -0.83
CA GLN A 130 8.16 2.43 -0.36
C GLN A 130 7.30 3.22 -1.37
N GLN A 131 7.55 3.05 -2.68
CA GLN A 131 6.79 3.73 -3.73
C GLN A 131 5.38 3.14 -3.86
N LEU A 132 5.22 1.85 -3.58
CA LEU A 132 3.93 1.17 -3.54
C LEU A 132 3.12 1.59 -2.32
N VAL A 133 3.75 1.71 -1.15
CA VAL A 133 3.09 2.25 0.04
C VAL A 133 2.61 3.68 -0.21
N ASN A 134 3.42 4.53 -0.84
CA ASN A 134 3.00 5.89 -1.20
C ASN A 134 1.81 5.88 -2.17
N LEU A 135 1.80 4.96 -3.14
CA LEU A 135 0.69 4.78 -4.08
C LEU A 135 -0.60 4.39 -3.37
N VAL A 136 -0.53 3.40 -2.47
CA VAL A 136 -1.69 2.92 -1.69
C VAL A 136 -2.18 3.96 -0.70
N GLN A 137 -1.28 4.76 -0.12
CA GLN A 137 -1.61 5.92 0.72
C GLN A 137 -2.18 7.10 -0.07
N GLY A 138 -2.18 7.06 -1.41
CA GLY A 138 -2.58 8.20 -2.24
C GLY A 138 -1.65 9.40 -2.11
N LYS A 139 -0.45 9.23 -1.51
CA LYS A 139 0.61 10.23 -1.46
C LYS A 139 1.33 10.23 -2.80
N THR A 140 0.78 10.94 -3.78
CA THR A 140 1.50 11.22 -5.02
C THR A 140 2.64 12.18 -4.72
N ASN A 141 3.89 11.73 -4.96
CA ASN A 141 5.10 12.54 -4.80
C ASN A 141 4.99 13.84 -5.62
N GLY A 142 4.64 14.95 -4.98
CA GLY A 142 4.95 16.32 -5.43
C GLY A 142 4.31 16.84 -6.74
N VAL A 143 3.69 16.00 -7.56
CA VAL A 143 2.80 16.47 -8.62
C VAL A 143 1.44 16.74 -8.00
N ALA A 144 1.02 18.01 -8.01
CA ALA A 144 -0.36 18.42 -7.76
C ALA A 144 -1.33 17.42 -8.40
N PRO A 145 -2.51 17.15 -7.81
CA PRO A 145 -3.40 16.09 -8.25
C PRO A 145 -3.87 16.36 -9.69
N ILE A 146 -3.13 15.83 -10.67
CA ILE A 146 -3.59 15.77 -12.07
C ILE A 146 -4.82 14.84 -12.16
N PHE A 147 -5.06 14.03 -11.12
CA PHE A 147 -6.29 13.27 -10.95
C PHE A 147 -7.53 14.13 -10.67
N ALA A 148 -7.38 15.37 -10.18
CA ALA A 148 -8.52 16.29 -10.09
C ALA A 148 -8.86 16.92 -11.46
N SER A 149 -7.90 16.99 -12.39
CA SER A 149 -8.11 17.61 -13.71
C SER A 149 -8.37 16.62 -14.84
N MET A 150 -7.96 15.35 -14.76
CA MET A 150 -8.22 14.38 -15.84
C MET A 150 -9.66 13.83 -15.86
N PHE A 151 -10.36 13.73 -14.72
CA PHE A 151 -11.80 13.44 -14.74
C PHE A 151 -12.67 14.68 -15.05
N SER A 152 -12.12 15.89 -14.88
CA SER A 152 -12.81 17.13 -15.26
C SER A 152 -12.88 17.37 -16.78
N LEU A 153 -12.09 16.66 -17.59
CA LEU A 153 -12.03 16.85 -19.04
C LEU A 153 -12.99 15.92 -19.83
N MET A 154 -13.65 14.97 -19.17
CA MET A 154 -14.66 14.10 -19.81
C MET A 154 -16.10 14.65 -19.70
N VAL A 155 -16.31 15.78 -19.00
CA VAL A 155 -17.64 16.39 -18.87
C VAL A 155 -17.99 17.38 -20.01
N PRO A 156 -17.06 18.15 -20.61
CA PRO A 156 -17.46 19.10 -21.65
C PRO A 156 -17.79 18.48 -23.02
N VAL A 157 -17.32 17.27 -23.34
CA VAL A 157 -17.46 16.72 -24.70
C VAL A 157 -18.89 16.20 -24.97
N LEU A 158 -19.65 15.82 -23.95
CA LEU A 158 -21.03 15.35 -24.12
C LEU A 158 -22.07 16.49 -24.20
N LEU A 159 -21.72 17.72 -23.83
CA LEU A 159 -22.63 18.87 -23.92
C LEU A 159 -22.49 19.68 -25.23
N ILE A 160 -21.38 19.54 -25.96
CA ILE A 160 -21.18 20.27 -27.23
C ILE A 160 -21.83 19.55 -28.43
N LEU A 161 -22.17 18.26 -28.32
CA LEU A 161 -22.83 17.48 -29.37
C LEU A 161 -24.38 17.56 -29.35
N ARG A 162 -24.96 18.45 -28.53
CA ARG A 162 -26.42 18.61 -28.42
C ARG A 162 -26.90 20.06 -28.56
N HIS A 163 -26.20 20.84 -29.39
CA HIS A 163 -26.74 22.04 -30.03
C HIS A 163 -26.63 21.92 -31.54
#